data_AF-A0A3C0KXJ4-F1
#
_entry.id   AF-A0A3C0KXJ4-F1
#
_cell.length_a   1.000
_cell.length_b   1.000
_cell.length_c   1.000
_cell.angle_alpha   90.00
_cell.angle_beta   90.00
_cell.angle_gamma   90.00
#
_symmetry.space_group_name_H-M   'P 1'
#
loop_
_entity.id
_entity.type
_entity.pdbx_description
1 polymer ?
#
loop_
_entity_poly.entity_id
_entity_poly.type
_entity_poly.pdbx_seq_one_letter_code
_entity_poly.pdbx_strand_id
1 'polypeptide(L)' 'MKFFNSVGPNPRVVRVFMSELGLTMDQDTVDIMAGENR' A
#
# COMPACT_ATOMS: atom_id res chain seq x y z
N MET A 1 -10.92 -6.72 -2.45
CA MET A 1 -9.83 -6.81 -1.45
C MET A 1 -9.23 -5.42 -1.30
N LYS A 2 -8.81 -5.03 -0.09
CA LYS A 2 -8.28 -3.69 0.21
C LYS A 2 -6.75 -3.72 0.24
N PHE A 3 -6.09 -2.73 -0.36
CA PHE A 3 -4.65 -2.57 -0.31
C PHE A 3 -4.27 -1.63 0.84
N PHE A 4 -3.69 -2.20 1.90
CA PHE A 4 -3.12 -1.41 2.99
C PHE A 4 -1.75 -0.89 2.57
N ASN A 5 -1.69 0.41 2.40
CA ASN A 5 -0.56 1.15 1.88
C ASN A 5 0.19 1.85 3.03
N SER A 6 1.50 2.05 2.91
CA SER A 6 2.27 2.85 3.86
C SER A 6 3.50 3.47 3.21
N VAL A 7 4.33 4.17 4.00
CA VAL A 7 5.56 4.84 3.55
C VAL A 7 6.70 3.85 3.21
N GLY A 8 6.59 2.58 3.62
CA GLY A 8 7.66 1.60 3.48
C GLY A 8 7.98 1.16 2.04
N PRO A 9 9.12 0.47 1.84
CA PRO A 9 9.49 -0.04 0.51
C PRO A 9 8.55 -1.13 0.00
N ASN A 10 7.94 -1.91 0.91
CA ASN A 10 7.06 -3.03 0.52
C ASN A 10 5.78 -2.55 -0.19
N PRO A 11 4.96 -1.64 0.39
CA PRO A 11 3.81 -1.10 -0.34
C PRO A 11 4.18 -0.41 -1.64
N ARG A 12 5.35 0.25 -1.71
CA ARG A 12 5.83 0.85 -2.97
C ARG A 12 6.00 -0.19 -4.07
N VAL A 13 6.61 -1.33 -3.78
CA VAL A 13 6.78 -2.42 -4.77
C VAL A 13 5.42 -2.93 -5.25
N VAL A 14 4.46 -3.11 -4.34
CA VAL A 14 3.11 -3.57 -4.71
C VAL A 14 2.40 -2.55 -5.59
N ARG A 15 2.50 -1.24 -5.30
CA ARG A 15 1.92 -0.19 -6.16
C ARG A 15 2.50 -0.21 -7.58
N VAL A 16 3.81 -0.38 -7.71
CA VAL A 16 4.46 -0.50 -9.03
C VAL A 16 3.93 -1.73 -9.75
N PHE A 17 3.90 -2.88 -9.09
CA PHE A 17 3.37 -4.11 -9.69
C PHE A 17 1.90 -3.98 -10.12
N MET A 18 1.04 -3.38 -9.29
CA MET A 18 -0.36 -3.13 -9.65
C MET A 18 -0.48 -2.19 -10.85
N SER A 19 0.36 -1.16 -10.93
CA SER A 19 0.41 -0.24 -12.07
C SER A 19 0.78 -0.95 -13.37
N GLU A 20 1.81 -1.81 -13.34
CA GLU A 20 2.24 -2.59 -14.51
C GLU A 20 1.14 -3.56 -15.00
N LEU A 21 0.31 -4.07 -14.07
CA LEU A 21 -0.85 -4.91 -14.40
C LEU A 21 -2.10 -4.13 -14.81
N GLY A 22 -2.08 -2.79 -14.77
CA GLY A 22 -3.27 -1.96 -15.02
C GLY A 22 -4.38 -2.15 -13.99
N LEU A 23 -4.03 -2.57 -12.78
CA LEU A 23 -4.96 -2.97 -11.73
C LEU A 23 -5.18 -1.84 -10.73
N THR A 24 -6.44 -1.58 -10.39
CA THR A 24 -6.84 -0.62 -9.36
C THR A 24 -7.54 -1.34 -8.21
N MET A 25 -7.27 -0.90 -6.98
CA MET A 25 -7.90 -1.43 -5.76
C MET A 25 -8.12 -0.28 -4.80
N ASP A 26 -9.12 -0.43 -3.93
CA ASP A 26 -9.34 0.45 -2.80
C ASP A 26 -8.10 0.45 -1.89
N GLN A 27 -7.61 1.63 -1.54
CA GLN A 27 -6.41 1.81 -0.73
C GLN A 27 -6.74 2.42 0.62
N ASP A 28 -6.18 1.87 1.68
CA ASP A 28 -6.10 2.51 3.00
C ASP A 28 -4.65 2.87 3.29
N THR A 29 -4.40 4.11 3.68
CA THR A 29 -3.07 4.49 4.14
C THR A 29 -2.95 4.22 5.64
N VAL A 30 -1.91 3.48 6.02
CA VAL A 30 -1.56 3.17 7.40
C VAL A 30 -0.29 3.94 7.77
N ASP A 31 -0.39 4.78 8.79
CA ASP A 31 0.74 5.49 9.37
C ASP A 31 1.52 4.58 10.33
N ILE A 32 2.49 3.87 9.75
CA ILE A 32 3.42 3.02 10.49
C ILE A 32 4.44 3.81 11.33
N MET A 33 4.58 5.13 11.10
CA MET A 33 5.44 5.99 11.91
C MET A 33 4.73 6.39 13.21
N ALA A 34 3.42 6.63 13.14
CA ALA A 34 2.55 6.80 14.31
C ALA A 34 2.23 5.47 15.02
N GLY A 35 2.51 4.33 14.38
CA GLY A 35 2.28 3.00 14.94
C GLY A 35 0.83 2.55 14.87
N GLU A 36 0.08 2.94 13.83
CA GLU A 36 -1.31 2.48 13.60
C GLU A 36 -1.42 0.97 13.37
N ASN A 37 -0.31 0.31 13.07
CA ASN A 37 -0.23 -1.13 12.79
C ASN A 37 0.09 -1.98 14.03
N ARG A 38 -0.12 -1.43 15.23
CA ARG A 38 0.19 -2.09 16.49
C ARG A 38 -1.02 -2.79 17.08
#